data_AF-A0A3N1KZH7-F1
#
_entry.id   AF-A0A3N1KZH7-F1
#
_cell.length_a   1.000
_cell.length_b   1.000
_cell.length_c   1.000
_cell.angle_alpha   90.00
_cell.angle_beta   90.00
_cell.angle_gamma   90.00
#
_symmetry.space_group_name_H-M   'P 1'
#
loop_
_entity.id
_entity.type
_entity.pdbx_description
1 polymer ?
#
loop_
_entity_poly.entity_id
_entity_poly.type
_entity_poly.pdbx_seq_one_letter_code
_entity_poly.pdbx_strand_id
1 'polypeptide(L)'
;MALISRSPSTRPNARLVEKKPQKAEGNRAWLKRLGAPGGVVLEDNGIILLGGSSLTDFRIRVAQSVVRGDLFPSFWSHCGILLGDGLFAAVPLGPGHAAVDGGRDEVSTVPRSNGVQMSRLDDFDDPRRFPNVAVIRFARRHPGVRDHIARLKGDRGVIDLPAMILPWLGHVWGVGGAANPLLDGIGLPAAAFVETVFSMAGFELTPGLSSTSSCPEAIWQSAKWWTEFYEGLSGDAIAGAPYEAMCPEGFFAIRQPAAAILE
;
A
#
# COMPACT_ATOMS: atom_id res chain seq x y z
N MET A 1 -21.82 3.30 1.02
CA MET A 1 -20.79 3.40 -0.04
C MET A 1 -20.10 4.75 0.11
N ALA A 2 -19.01 4.80 0.89
CA ALA A 2 -18.20 6.02 1.00
C ALA A 2 -17.41 6.16 -0.30
N LEU A 3 -17.90 7.01 -1.21
CA LEU A 3 -17.07 7.55 -2.28
C LEU A 3 -15.84 8.17 -1.61
N ILE A 4 -14.64 7.95 -2.17
CA ILE A 4 -13.50 8.83 -1.86
C ILE A 4 -14.02 10.25 -2.03
N SER A 5 -14.19 10.93 -0.91
CA SER A 5 -14.69 12.29 -0.84
C SER A 5 -13.88 13.10 -1.84
N ARG A 6 -14.57 13.81 -2.74
CA ARG A 6 -13.91 14.60 -3.78
C ARG A 6 -12.92 15.54 -3.09
N SER A 7 -11.62 15.34 -3.32
CA SER A 7 -10.63 16.31 -2.87
C SER A 7 -11.02 17.69 -3.42
N PRO A 8 -10.91 18.77 -2.63
CA PRO A 8 -11.10 20.13 -3.12
C PRO A 8 -10.02 20.53 -4.14
N SER A 9 -8.89 19.83 -4.18
CA SER A 9 -7.79 20.16 -5.08
C SER A 9 -8.14 19.90 -6.55
N THR A 10 -7.84 20.88 -7.39
CA THR A 10 -7.99 20.81 -8.84
C THR A 10 -6.74 20.33 -9.56
N ARG A 11 -5.63 20.12 -8.85
CA ARG A 11 -4.32 19.75 -9.43
C ARG A 11 -3.72 18.53 -8.73
N PRO A 12 -3.07 17.63 -9.48
CA PRO A 12 -2.36 16.51 -8.88
C PRO A 12 -1.12 17.00 -8.12
N ASN A 13 -0.75 16.26 -7.08
CA ASN A 13 0.41 16.50 -6.25
C ASN A 13 1.71 16.51 -7.08
N ALA A 14 2.34 17.69 -7.19
CA ALA A 14 3.58 17.86 -7.92
C ALA A 14 4.79 17.17 -7.26
N ARG A 15 4.68 16.76 -5.98
CA ARG A 15 5.72 16.04 -5.23
C ARG A 15 5.70 14.53 -5.48
N LEU A 16 4.69 14.01 -6.17
CA LEU A 16 4.69 12.66 -6.71
C LEU A 16 5.23 12.70 -8.13
N VAL A 17 6.46 12.23 -8.32
CA VAL A 17 7.18 12.39 -9.58
C VAL A 17 7.32 11.04 -10.29
N GLU A 18 6.84 10.96 -11.53
CA GLU A 18 7.11 9.80 -12.36
C GLU A 18 8.60 9.76 -12.74
N LYS A 19 9.27 8.66 -12.42
CA LYS A 19 10.67 8.42 -12.79
C LYS A 19 10.73 7.18 -13.65
N LYS A 20 10.90 7.40 -14.96
CA LYS A 20 11.01 6.28 -15.90
C LYS A 20 12.21 5.39 -15.54
N PRO A 21 12.02 4.06 -15.59
CA PRO A 21 13.10 3.11 -15.39
C PRO A 21 14.07 3.13 -16.57
N GLN A 22 15.33 2.79 -16.30
CA GLN A 22 16.33 2.55 -17.33
C GLN A 22 16.08 1.20 -18.01
N LYS A 23 16.72 0.98 -19.16
CA LYS A 23 16.57 -0.27 -19.93
C LYS A 23 17.06 -1.45 -19.07
N ALA A 24 16.23 -2.49 -18.97
CA ALA A 24 16.48 -3.69 -18.15
C ALA A 24 16.69 -3.42 -16.64
N GLU A 25 16.26 -2.26 -16.14
CA GLU A 25 16.34 -1.94 -14.72
C GLU A 25 15.23 -2.65 -13.93
N GLY A 26 15.63 -3.52 -13.02
CA GLY A 26 14.76 -4.14 -12.02
C GLY A 26 14.23 -3.12 -11.00
N ASN A 27 13.16 -3.48 -10.30
CA ASN A 27 12.50 -2.57 -9.36
C ASN A 27 13.40 -2.18 -8.17
N ARG A 28 14.24 -3.08 -7.65
CA ARG A 28 15.18 -2.78 -6.57
C ARG A 28 16.26 -1.80 -7.04
N ALA A 29 16.82 -2.03 -8.22
CA ALA A 29 17.82 -1.12 -8.80
C ALA A 29 17.24 0.28 -9.04
N TRP A 30 16.01 0.33 -9.56
CA TRP A 30 15.25 1.57 -9.73
C TRP A 30 15.05 2.32 -8.41
N LEU A 31 14.61 1.63 -7.35
CA LEU A 31 14.44 2.23 -6.01
C LEU A 31 15.77 2.73 -5.44
N LYS A 32 16.83 1.92 -5.52
CA LYS A 32 18.16 2.28 -5.01
C LYS A 32 18.70 3.54 -5.68
N ARG A 33 18.49 3.69 -7.00
CA ARG A 33 18.91 4.87 -7.76
C ARG A 33 18.17 6.15 -7.33
N LEU A 34 16.97 6.03 -6.81
CA LEU A 34 16.17 7.17 -6.36
C LEU A 34 16.52 7.64 -4.94
N GLY A 35 17.29 6.86 -4.18
CA GLY A 35 17.64 7.13 -2.77
C GLY A 35 18.84 8.06 -2.54
N ALA A 36 19.55 8.55 -3.56
CA ALA A 36 20.68 9.47 -3.37
C ALA A 36 20.96 10.38 -4.59
N PRO A 37 21.50 11.61 -4.43
CA PRO A 37 21.57 12.44 -3.22
C PRO A 37 20.46 13.52 -3.15
N GLY A 38 19.50 13.51 -4.07
CA GLY A 38 18.41 14.50 -4.17
C GLY A 38 17.01 13.87 -4.19
N GLY A 39 16.87 12.67 -3.65
CA GLY A 39 15.61 11.93 -3.58
C GLY A 39 15.18 11.62 -2.15
N VAL A 40 13.94 11.18 -2.00
CA VAL A 40 13.37 10.76 -0.72
C VAL A 40 14.20 9.58 -0.17
N VAL A 41 14.80 9.75 1.00
CA VAL A 41 15.38 8.63 1.76
C VAL A 41 14.19 7.83 2.29
N LEU A 42 13.97 6.66 1.70
CA LEU A 42 12.82 5.79 1.95
C LEU A 42 13.09 4.77 3.07
N GLU A 43 14.12 5.03 3.86
CA GLU A 43 14.52 4.21 5.00
C GLU A 43 13.80 4.79 6.23
N ASP A 44 12.85 4.03 6.77
CA ASP A 44 11.98 4.53 7.82
C ASP A 44 10.61 4.95 7.24
N ASN A 45 9.49 4.28 7.56
CA ASN A 45 8.12 4.81 7.41
C ASN A 45 7.63 5.25 6.00
N GLY A 46 8.30 4.82 4.93
CA GLY A 46 7.79 4.94 3.56
C GLY A 46 6.73 3.87 3.26
N ILE A 47 5.80 4.17 2.36
CA ILE A 47 4.81 3.22 1.84
C ILE A 47 5.23 2.82 0.43
N ILE A 48 5.40 1.52 0.21
CA ILE A 48 5.58 0.96 -1.13
C ILE A 48 4.22 0.55 -1.70
N LEU A 49 3.97 0.89 -2.96
CA LEU A 49 2.84 0.39 -3.76
C LEU A 49 3.39 -0.43 -4.92
N LEU A 50 2.78 -1.59 -5.17
CA LEU A 50 3.18 -2.52 -6.22
C LEU A 50 1.96 -2.87 -7.05
N GLY A 51 2.11 -2.93 -8.36
CA GLY A 51 1.11 -3.45 -9.29
C GLY A 51 1.67 -4.65 -10.02
N GLY A 52 1.16 -5.82 -9.69
CA GLY A 52 1.53 -7.08 -10.34
C GLY A 52 0.73 -7.36 -11.62
N SER A 53 1.16 -8.40 -12.32
CA SER A 53 0.57 -8.88 -13.58
C SER A 53 0.00 -10.31 -13.49
N SER A 54 -0.01 -10.92 -12.29
CA SER A 54 -0.68 -12.21 -12.10
C SER A 54 -2.20 -12.08 -12.21
N LEU A 55 -2.91 -13.21 -12.34
CA LEU A 55 -4.38 -13.23 -12.30
C LEU A 55 -4.94 -12.61 -11.00
N THR A 56 -4.32 -12.90 -9.86
CA THR A 56 -4.68 -12.32 -8.56
C THR A 56 -4.50 -10.81 -8.57
N ASP A 57 -3.35 -10.32 -9.03
CA ASP A 57 -3.07 -8.88 -9.10
C ASP A 57 -4.03 -8.15 -10.04
N PHE A 58 -4.34 -8.77 -11.19
CA PHE A 58 -5.31 -8.24 -12.15
C PHE A 58 -6.69 -8.10 -11.50
N ARG A 59 -7.21 -9.14 -10.84
CA ARG A 59 -8.52 -9.10 -10.15
C ARG A 59 -8.55 -8.02 -9.07
N ILE A 60 -7.49 -7.88 -8.27
CA ILE A 60 -7.38 -6.83 -7.25
C ILE A 60 -7.37 -5.42 -7.88
N ARG A 61 -6.65 -5.23 -8.98
CA ARG A 61 -6.60 -3.93 -9.68
C ARG A 61 -7.96 -3.55 -10.26
N VAL A 62 -8.68 -4.52 -10.83
CA VAL A 62 -10.05 -4.31 -11.34
C VAL A 62 -11.01 -4.01 -10.20
N ALA A 63 -10.96 -4.76 -9.10
CA ALA A 63 -11.83 -4.56 -7.94
C ALA A 63 -11.76 -3.12 -7.39
N GLN A 64 -10.58 -2.52 -7.40
CA GLN A 64 -10.34 -1.15 -6.93
C GLN A 64 -10.85 -0.06 -7.90
N SER A 65 -11.36 -0.38 -9.08
CA SER A 65 -11.93 0.64 -9.98
C SER A 65 -13.10 1.39 -9.34
N VAL A 66 -13.81 0.75 -8.40
CA VAL A 66 -14.99 1.29 -7.71
C VAL A 66 -14.67 2.53 -6.86
N VAL A 67 -13.40 2.73 -6.48
CA VAL A 67 -12.97 3.91 -5.73
C VAL A 67 -12.46 5.04 -6.63
N ARG A 68 -12.45 4.85 -7.95
CA ARG A 68 -12.01 5.85 -8.93
C ARG A 68 -13.21 6.45 -9.66
N GLY A 69 -13.11 7.75 -9.95
CA GLY A 69 -14.14 8.44 -10.73
C GLY A 69 -14.18 8.04 -12.21
N ASP A 70 -13.10 7.49 -12.76
CA ASP A 70 -13.00 7.06 -14.15
C ASP A 70 -13.28 5.55 -14.36
N LEU A 71 -13.50 4.80 -13.28
CA LEU A 71 -13.73 3.35 -13.29
C LEU A 71 -12.62 2.54 -13.98
N PHE A 72 -11.45 3.11 -14.22
CA PHE A 72 -10.33 2.33 -14.72
C PHE A 72 -9.76 1.45 -13.60
N PRO A 73 -9.19 0.28 -13.91
CA PRO A 73 -8.47 -0.51 -12.92
C PRO A 73 -7.38 0.32 -12.24
N SER A 74 -7.16 0.06 -10.94
CA SER A 74 -6.02 0.63 -10.20
C SER A 74 -4.70 0.27 -10.88
N PHE A 75 -3.65 1.08 -10.65
CA PHE A 75 -2.29 0.68 -11.00
C PHE A 75 -1.67 -0.29 -9.99
N TRP A 76 -2.26 -0.44 -8.82
CA TRP A 76 -1.67 -1.05 -7.63
C TRP A 76 -2.50 -2.26 -7.17
N SER A 77 -1.85 -3.38 -6.88
CA SER A 77 -2.47 -4.59 -6.33
C SER A 77 -1.98 -4.91 -4.92
N HIS A 78 -0.89 -4.30 -4.48
CA HIS A 78 -0.28 -4.58 -3.18
C HIS A 78 0.38 -3.33 -2.60
N CYS A 79 0.58 -3.32 -1.29
CA CYS A 79 1.29 -2.26 -0.59
C CYS A 79 1.90 -2.74 0.72
N GLY A 80 2.80 -1.95 1.29
CA GLY A 80 3.41 -2.22 2.58
C GLY A 80 4.24 -1.06 3.11
N ILE A 81 4.78 -1.23 4.31
CA ILE A 81 5.58 -0.21 5.00
C ILE A 81 7.06 -0.60 4.93
N LEU A 82 7.89 0.28 4.37
CA LEU A 82 9.34 0.12 4.27
C LEU A 82 10.00 0.22 5.65
N LEU A 83 10.95 -0.69 5.90
CA LEU A 83 11.68 -0.84 7.15
C LEU A 83 13.21 -0.72 6.96
N GLY A 84 13.65 -0.07 5.89
CA GLY A 84 15.08 -0.04 5.54
C GLY A 84 15.61 -1.38 5.01
N ASP A 85 16.86 -1.39 4.54
CA ASP A 85 17.60 -2.58 4.08
C ASP A 85 16.88 -3.44 3.01
N GLY A 86 15.95 -2.83 2.27
CA GLY A 86 15.13 -3.52 1.28
C GLY A 86 14.08 -4.47 1.88
N LEU A 87 13.69 -4.25 3.14
CA LEU A 87 12.61 -4.96 3.81
C LEU A 87 11.35 -4.09 3.90
N PHE A 88 10.20 -4.73 3.84
CA PHE A 88 8.92 -4.08 4.13
C PHE A 88 7.95 -5.03 4.82
N ALA A 89 7.08 -4.48 5.65
CA ALA A 89 5.97 -5.20 6.28
C ALA A 89 4.70 -5.07 5.43
N ALA A 90 4.01 -6.17 5.19
CA ALA A 90 2.76 -6.20 4.43
C ALA A 90 1.86 -7.37 4.85
N VAL A 91 0.66 -7.45 4.27
CA VAL A 91 -0.30 -8.55 4.45
C VAL A 91 -0.67 -9.10 3.07
N PRO A 92 0.09 -10.07 2.52
CA PRO A 92 -0.16 -10.60 1.18
C PRO A 92 -1.37 -11.54 1.12
N LEU A 93 -2.01 -11.64 -0.05
CA LEU A 93 -3.18 -12.49 -0.35
C LEU A 93 -2.81 -13.83 -1.01
N GLY A 94 -1.57 -14.30 -0.86
CA GLY A 94 -1.10 -15.54 -1.48
C GLY A 94 -0.11 -16.26 -0.57
N PRO A 95 0.35 -17.47 -0.96
CA PRO A 95 1.44 -18.11 -0.24
C PRO A 95 2.60 -17.12 -0.22
N GLY A 96 3.02 -16.72 0.98
CA GLY A 96 4.00 -15.65 1.15
C GLY A 96 5.21 -15.88 0.25
N HIS A 97 5.67 -14.83 -0.43
CA HIS A 97 7.06 -14.78 -0.87
C HIS A 97 7.90 -15.09 0.39
N ALA A 98 8.93 -15.92 0.27
CA ALA A 98 9.57 -16.58 1.41
C ALA A 98 9.79 -15.60 2.58
N ALA A 99 8.98 -15.74 3.63
CA ALA A 99 9.02 -14.82 4.75
C ALA A 99 10.43 -14.84 5.35
N VAL A 100 11.00 -13.65 5.57
CA VAL A 100 12.40 -13.51 6.02
C VAL A 100 12.63 -14.17 7.39
N ASP A 101 11.57 -14.31 8.19
CA ASP A 101 11.58 -14.91 9.51
C ASP A 101 11.34 -16.45 9.50
N GLY A 102 11.36 -17.09 8.33
CA GLY A 102 11.33 -18.56 8.21
C GLY A 102 9.96 -19.21 8.47
N GLY A 103 8.93 -18.41 8.77
CA GLY A 103 7.56 -18.88 8.89
C GLY A 103 6.81 -18.67 7.57
N ARG A 104 6.69 -19.71 6.74
CA ARG A 104 5.64 -19.69 5.70
C ARG A 104 4.32 -19.97 6.40
N ASP A 105 3.49 -18.94 6.57
CA ASP A 105 2.07 -19.18 6.83
C ASP A 105 1.53 -19.87 5.57
N GLU A 106 1.28 -21.17 5.68
CA GLU A 106 0.63 -21.93 4.62
C GLU A 106 -0.77 -21.37 4.43
N VAL A 107 -1.20 -21.19 3.16
CA VAL A 107 -2.51 -20.64 2.79
C VAL A 107 -3.67 -21.42 3.42
N SER A 108 -3.44 -22.69 3.74
CA SER A 108 -4.36 -23.61 4.41
C SER A 108 -4.46 -23.43 5.93
N THR A 109 -3.63 -22.58 6.54
CA THR A 109 -3.56 -22.39 7.98
C THR A 109 -3.98 -20.98 8.39
N VAL A 110 -4.55 -20.85 9.59
CA VAL A 110 -4.84 -19.53 10.14
C VAL A 110 -3.52 -18.79 10.38
N PRO A 111 -3.31 -17.58 9.81
CA PRO A 111 -2.06 -16.87 9.93
C PRO A 111 -1.65 -16.62 11.39
N ARG A 112 -0.42 -16.99 11.75
CA ARG A 112 0.05 -16.89 13.14
C ARG A 112 0.31 -15.45 13.56
N SER A 113 0.77 -14.63 12.62
CA SER A 113 1.17 -13.23 12.86
C SER A 113 0.10 -12.23 12.39
N ASN A 114 -1.18 -12.55 12.60
CA ASN A 114 -2.30 -11.76 12.07
C ASN A 114 -2.18 -11.51 10.55
N GLY A 115 -1.52 -12.41 9.80
CA GLY A 115 -1.27 -12.24 8.36
C GLY A 115 -0.15 -11.27 7.99
N VAL A 116 0.44 -10.55 8.96
CA VAL A 116 1.55 -9.62 8.71
C VAL A 116 2.84 -10.39 8.47
N GLN A 117 3.47 -10.12 7.33
CA GLN A 117 4.70 -10.76 6.87
C GLN A 117 5.79 -9.72 6.57
N MET A 118 7.04 -10.14 6.75
CA MET A 118 8.22 -9.37 6.33
C MET A 118 8.66 -9.87 4.95
N SER A 119 8.63 -8.97 3.98
CA SER A 119 8.93 -9.24 2.57
C SER A 119 10.21 -8.55 2.14
N ARG A 120 10.93 -9.14 1.19
CA ARG A 120 12.13 -8.54 0.59
C ARG A 120 11.74 -7.84 -0.70
N LEU A 121 12.31 -6.67 -0.98
CA LEU A 121 12.17 -6.02 -2.28
C LEU A 121 12.68 -6.90 -3.43
N ASP A 122 13.61 -7.81 -3.15
CA ASP A 122 14.14 -8.80 -4.11
C ASP A 122 13.04 -9.67 -4.70
N ASP A 123 11.99 -9.99 -3.93
CA ASP A 123 10.88 -10.82 -4.39
C ASP A 123 10.02 -10.11 -5.46
N PHE A 124 10.18 -8.79 -5.56
CA PHE A 124 9.43 -7.90 -6.45
C PHE A 124 10.31 -7.24 -7.52
N ASP A 125 11.54 -7.75 -7.75
CA ASP A 125 12.50 -7.11 -8.63
C ASP A 125 12.16 -7.24 -10.13
N ASP A 126 11.49 -8.34 -10.55
CA ASP A 126 11.13 -8.58 -11.97
C ASP A 126 10.03 -7.61 -12.43
N PRO A 127 10.33 -6.64 -13.33
CA PRO A 127 9.37 -5.65 -13.81
C PRO A 127 8.32 -6.24 -14.77
N ARG A 128 8.43 -7.50 -15.18
CA ARG A 128 7.34 -8.19 -15.91
C ARG A 128 6.27 -8.71 -14.95
N ARG A 129 6.71 -9.21 -13.79
CA ARG A 129 5.81 -9.68 -12.71
C ARG A 129 5.20 -8.52 -11.93
N PHE A 130 5.99 -7.48 -11.68
CA PHE A 130 5.58 -6.27 -10.96
C PHE A 130 5.90 -5.02 -11.80
N PRO A 131 5.13 -4.76 -12.87
CA PRO A 131 5.40 -3.65 -13.79
C PRO A 131 5.27 -2.27 -13.16
N ASN A 132 4.38 -2.11 -12.19
CA ASN A 132 4.12 -0.83 -11.56
C ASN A 132 4.72 -0.82 -10.16
N VAL A 133 5.44 0.25 -9.83
CA VAL A 133 6.03 0.45 -8.50
C VAL A 133 5.94 1.92 -8.14
N ALA A 134 5.59 2.20 -6.89
CA ALA A 134 5.70 3.53 -6.31
C ALA A 134 6.20 3.44 -4.88
N VAL A 135 6.87 4.51 -4.43
CA VAL A 135 7.12 4.72 -3.02
C VAL A 135 6.73 6.14 -2.65
N ILE A 136 6.01 6.25 -1.55
CA ILE A 136 5.41 7.49 -1.06
C ILE A 136 5.75 7.65 0.41
N ARG A 137 6.03 8.87 0.82
CA ARG A 137 6.20 9.26 2.22
C ARG A 137 5.15 10.30 2.59
N PHE A 138 4.45 10.04 3.69
CA PHE A 138 3.40 10.91 4.24
C PHE A 138 3.85 11.69 5.48
N ALA A 139 4.95 11.28 6.12
CA ALA A 139 5.52 11.93 7.29
C ALA A 139 7.05 11.92 7.20
N ARG A 140 7.70 13.02 7.61
CA ARG A 140 9.16 13.10 7.71
C ARG A 140 9.71 12.18 8.79
N ARG A 141 8.94 12.03 9.86
CA ARG A 141 9.24 11.14 10.97
C ARG A 141 7.96 10.49 11.45
N HIS A 142 8.01 9.19 11.63
CA HIS A 142 6.98 8.41 12.29
C HIS A 142 7.65 7.52 13.34
N PRO A 143 7.78 7.96 14.60
CA PRO A 143 8.31 7.09 15.64
C PRO A 143 7.34 5.93 15.88
N GLY A 144 7.87 4.81 16.38
CA GLY A 144 7.04 3.67 16.81
C GLY A 144 6.41 2.84 15.68
N VAL A 145 6.71 3.08 14.39
CA VAL A 145 6.19 2.24 13.28
C VAL A 145 6.43 0.75 13.55
N ARG A 146 7.65 0.39 13.95
CA ARG A 146 8.02 -1.01 14.24
C ARG A 146 7.22 -1.58 15.41
N ASP A 147 6.99 -0.78 16.45
CA ASP A 147 6.24 -1.19 17.64
C ASP A 147 4.74 -1.37 17.30
N HIS A 148 4.18 -0.50 16.47
CA HIS A 148 2.81 -0.63 15.97
C HIS A 148 2.64 -1.87 15.10
N ILE A 149 3.59 -2.12 14.20
CA ILE A 149 3.61 -3.36 13.40
C ILE A 149 3.68 -4.58 14.32
N ALA A 150 4.59 -4.59 15.31
CA ALA A 150 4.73 -5.68 16.27
C ALA A 150 3.45 -5.91 17.08
N ARG A 151 2.76 -4.84 17.48
CA ARG A 151 1.45 -4.93 18.13
C ARG A 151 0.40 -5.56 17.21
N LEU A 152 0.29 -5.10 15.97
CA LEU A 152 -0.67 -5.67 15.01
C LEU A 152 -0.39 -7.14 14.66
N LYS A 153 0.88 -7.57 14.69
CA LYS A 153 1.24 -9.00 14.55
C LYS A 153 0.62 -9.85 15.65
N GLY A 154 0.55 -9.35 16.89
CA GLY A 154 0.13 -10.10 18.06
C GLY A 154 -1.32 -9.85 18.51
N ASP A 155 -1.93 -8.76 18.11
CA ASP A 155 -3.23 -8.30 18.61
C ASP A 155 -4.27 -8.17 17.49
N ARG A 156 -5.14 -9.19 17.38
CA ARG A 156 -6.28 -9.18 16.44
C ARG A 156 -7.43 -8.28 16.88
N GLY A 157 -7.40 -7.77 18.12
CA GLY A 157 -8.42 -6.87 18.64
C GLY A 157 -8.36 -5.46 18.02
N VAL A 158 -7.21 -5.07 17.48
CA VAL A 158 -7.06 -3.79 16.76
C VAL A 158 -7.63 -3.90 15.34
N ILE A 159 -7.24 -4.95 14.62
CA ILE A 159 -7.77 -5.29 13.30
C ILE A 159 -7.62 -6.79 13.05
N ASP A 160 -8.70 -7.46 12.65
CA ASP A 160 -8.70 -8.87 12.30
C ASP A 160 -8.39 -9.04 10.80
N LEU A 161 -7.11 -9.03 10.47
CA LEU A 161 -6.62 -9.17 9.11
C LEU A 161 -6.96 -10.55 8.49
N PRO A 162 -6.88 -11.69 9.21
CA PRO A 162 -7.40 -12.97 8.73
C PRO A 162 -8.86 -12.91 8.29
N ALA A 163 -9.73 -12.24 9.06
CA ALA A 163 -11.13 -12.07 8.66
C ALA A 163 -11.28 -11.27 7.36
N MET A 164 -10.36 -10.35 7.07
CA MET A 164 -10.31 -9.60 5.80
C MET A 164 -9.68 -10.42 4.66
N ILE A 165 -8.70 -11.27 4.94
CA ILE A 165 -8.01 -12.09 3.92
C ILE A 165 -9.00 -13.05 3.24
N LEU A 166 -9.90 -13.69 3.98
CA LEU A 166 -10.78 -14.74 3.45
C LEU A 166 -11.73 -14.28 2.34
N PRO A 167 -12.50 -13.16 2.49
CA PRO A 167 -13.31 -12.63 1.39
C PRO A 167 -12.50 -12.29 0.15
N TRP A 168 -11.30 -11.73 0.34
CA TRP A 168 -10.41 -11.40 -0.76
C TRP A 168 -9.88 -12.64 -1.47
N LEU A 169 -9.51 -13.70 -0.75
CA LEU A 169 -9.15 -14.98 -1.34
C LEU A 169 -10.31 -15.56 -2.18
N GLY A 170 -11.53 -15.55 -1.64
CA GLY A 170 -12.73 -15.98 -2.37
C GLY A 170 -12.92 -15.20 -3.67
N HIS A 171 -12.79 -13.88 -3.62
CA HIS A 171 -12.91 -13.00 -4.78
C HIS A 171 -11.81 -13.26 -5.83
N VAL A 172 -10.54 -13.25 -5.43
CA VAL A 172 -9.41 -13.38 -6.37
C VAL A 172 -9.26 -14.80 -6.91
N TRP A 173 -9.77 -15.83 -6.23
CA TRP A 173 -9.88 -17.18 -6.77
C TRP A 173 -11.11 -17.34 -7.68
N GLY A 174 -12.11 -16.46 -7.55
CA GLY A 174 -13.34 -16.53 -8.34
C GLY A 174 -14.25 -17.67 -7.88
N VAL A 175 -14.17 -18.04 -6.59
CA VAL A 175 -14.99 -19.11 -6.02
C VAL A 175 -16.44 -18.63 -5.94
N GLY A 176 -17.36 -19.41 -6.52
CA GLY A 176 -18.81 -19.26 -6.28
C GLY A 176 -19.41 -17.89 -6.61
N GLY A 177 -18.80 -17.09 -7.47
CA GLY A 177 -19.27 -15.73 -7.78
C GLY A 177 -19.03 -14.71 -6.66
N ALA A 178 -18.03 -14.95 -5.79
CA ALA A 178 -17.66 -14.02 -4.72
C ALA A 178 -17.53 -12.57 -5.21
N ALA A 179 -18.37 -11.71 -4.63
CA ALA A 179 -18.45 -10.30 -4.99
C ALA A 179 -17.15 -9.55 -4.66
N ASN A 180 -17.01 -8.34 -5.19
CA ASN A 180 -15.91 -7.46 -4.87
C ASN A 180 -15.99 -7.01 -3.39
N PRO A 181 -15.04 -7.40 -2.51
CA PRO A 181 -15.13 -7.09 -1.07
C PRO A 181 -15.17 -5.59 -0.77
N LEU A 182 -14.62 -4.73 -1.65
CA LEU A 182 -14.68 -3.28 -1.47
C LEU A 182 -16.11 -2.72 -1.50
N LEU A 183 -17.03 -3.38 -2.21
CA LEU A 183 -18.44 -2.97 -2.24
C LEU A 183 -19.11 -3.17 -0.88
N ASP A 184 -18.61 -4.12 -0.08
CA ASP A 184 -19.09 -4.43 1.26
C ASP A 184 -18.29 -3.70 2.36
N GLY A 185 -17.40 -2.76 1.98
CA GLY A 185 -16.55 -2.03 2.92
C GLY A 185 -15.38 -2.85 3.49
N ILE A 186 -15.02 -3.95 2.82
CA ILE A 186 -13.87 -4.79 3.19
C ILE A 186 -12.69 -4.38 2.30
N GLY A 187 -11.83 -3.54 2.86
CA GLY A 187 -10.58 -3.07 2.29
C GLY A 187 -9.58 -4.19 2.04
N LEU A 188 -8.56 -3.90 1.24
CA LEU A 188 -7.48 -4.86 0.98
C LEU A 188 -6.64 -5.03 2.26
N PRO A 189 -6.36 -6.25 2.75
CA PRO A 189 -5.68 -6.45 4.04
C PRO A 189 -4.35 -5.71 4.14
N ALA A 190 -3.57 -5.68 3.06
CA ALA A 190 -2.31 -4.94 3.01
C ALA A 190 -2.49 -3.43 3.25
N ALA A 191 -3.51 -2.83 2.65
CA ALA A 191 -3.77 -1.40 2.79
C ALA A 191 -4.43 -1.07 4.13
N ALA A 192 -5.36 -1.91 4.59
CA ALA A 192 -5.94 -1.76 5.91
C ALA A 192 -4.88 -1.85 7.01
N PHE A 193 -3.92 -2.77 6.88
CA PHE A 193 -2.75 -2.85 7.74
C PHE A 193 -1.92 -1.55 7.72
N VAL A 194 -1.56 -1.05 6.53
CA VAL A 194 -0.80 0.20 6.38
C VAL A 194 -1.55 1.37 7.03
N GLU A 195 -2.85 1.51 6.76
CA GLU A 195 -3.72 2.53 7.36
C GLU A 195 -3.75 2.45 8.88
N THR A 196 -3.93 1.25 9.44
CA THR A 196 -4.00 1.05 10.89
C THR A 196 -2.68 1.39 11.57
N VAL A 197 -1.52 1.02 11.00
CA VAL A 197 -0.21 1.37 11.58
C VAL A 197 -0.03 2.88 11.67
N PHE A 198 -0.39 3.62 10.62
CA PHE A 198 -0.31 5.08 10.63
C PHE A 198 -1.34 5.70 11.58
N SER A 199 -2.57 5.16 11.59
CA SER A 199 -3.65 5.62 12.47
C SER A 199 -3.32 5.44 13.95
N MET A 200 -2.54 4.41 14.31
CA MET A 200 -2.07 4.20 15.69
C MET A 200 -1.13 5.31 16.19
N ALA A 201 -0.46 6.03 15.29
CA ALA A 201 0.28 7.25 15.63
C ALA A 201 -0.57 8.52 15.50
N GLY A 202 -1.87 8.40 15.19
CA GLY A 202 -2.78 9.51 14.96
C GLY A 202 -2.72 10.09 13.54
N PHE A 203 -2.09 9.41 12.58
CA PHE A 203 -1.98 9.87 11.19
C PHE A 203 -2.96 9.14 10.28
N GLU A 204 -3.85 9.87 9.61
CA GLU A 204 -4.81 9.32 8.63
C GLU A 204 -4.21 9.42 7.22
N LEU A 205 -4.06 8.27 6.53
CA LEU A 205 -3.53 8.23 5.15
C LEU A 205 -4.64 8.35 4.11
N THR A 206 -5.87 7.94 4.42
CA THR A 206 -7.02 8.07 3.51
C THR A 206 -8.15 8.83 4.17
N PRO A 207 -8.13 10.18 4.13
CA PRO A 207 -9.08 10.99 4.86
C PRO A 207 -10.54 10.66 4.50
N GLY A 208 -11.36 10.37 5.50
CA GLY A 208 -12.78 10.08 5.35
C GLY A 208 -13.11 8.64 4.91
N LEU A 209 -12.12 7.75 4.89
CA LEU A 209 -12.34 6.31 4.75
C LEU A 209 -12.05 5.59 6.07
N SER A 210 -12.88 4.61 6.43
CA SER A 210 -12.55 3.75 7.57
C SER A 210 -11.29 2.94 7.24
N SER A 211 -10.43 2.70 8.23
CA SER A 211 -9.18 1.96 7.99
C SER A 211 -9.44 0.55 7.44
N THR A 212 -10.55 -0.07 7.84
CA THR A 212 -10.99 -1.37 7.35
C THR A 212 -11.43 -1.37 5.88
N SER A 213 -11.72 -0.21 5.29
CA SER A 213 -12.13 -0.06 3.89
C SER A 213 -10.99 0.41 2.96
N SER A 214 -9.78 0.57 3.50
CA SER A 214 -8.65 1.11 2.72
C SER A 214 -8.17 0.14 1.64
N CYS A 215 -7.63 0.67 0.55
CA CYS A 215 -7.04 -0.08 -0.56
C CYS A 215 -5.84 0.68 -1.13
N PRO A 216 -4.90 0.00 -1.83
CA PRO A 216 -3.74 0.66 -2.44
C PRO A 216 -4.12 1.86 -3.33
N GLU A 217 -5.22 1.77 -4.07
CA GLU A 217 -5.74 2.86 -4.87
C GLU A 217 -6.22 4.03 -4.03
N ALA A 218 -6.88 3.80 -2.89
CA ALA A 218 -7.30 4.88 -1.99
C ALA A 218 -6.10 5.63 -1.42
N ILE A 219 -5.05 4.91 -0.98
CA ILE A 219 -3.79 5.51 -0.51
C ILE A 219 -3.15 6.35 -1.62
N TRP A 220 -3.13 5.83 -2.86
CA TRP A 220 -2.62 6.57 -4.02
C TRP A 220 -3.43 7.83 -4.35
N GLN A 221 -4.76 7.73 -4.38
CA GLN A 221 -5.65 8.85 -4.68
C GLN A 221 -5.53 9.93 -3.59
N SER A 222 -5.41 9.52 -2.33
CA SER A 222 -5.13 10.41 -1.22
C SER A 222 -3.81 11.15 -1.42
N ALA A 223 -2.71 10.42 -1.65
CA ALA A 223 -1.40 11.03 -1.90
C ALA A 223 -1.40 12.01 -3.09
N LYS A 224 -2.15 11.67 -4.15
CA LYS A 224 -2.17 12.42 -5.40
C LYS A 224 -3.07 13.64 -5.37
N TRP A 225 -4.19 13.61 -4.69
CA TRP A 225 -5.20 14.67 -4.80
C TRP A 225 -5.46 15.42 -3.51
N TRP A 226 -5.15 14.88 -2.33
CA TRP A 226 -5.48 15.52 -1.05
C TRP A 226 -4.35 16.43 -0.54
N THR A 227 -3.62 17.10 -1.43
CA THR A 227 -2.47 17.95 -1.05
C THR A 227 -2.84 19.04 -0.07
N GLU A 228 -3.97 19.71 -0.27
CA GLU A 228 -4.43 20.80 0.61
C GLU A 228 -4.69 20.32 2.05
N PHE A 229 -5.25 19.13 2.21
CA PHE A 229 -5.45 18.51 3.52
C PHE A 229 -4.11 18.29 4.23
N TYR A 230 -3.13 17.69 3.54
CA TYR A 230 -1.83 17.43 4.13
C TYR A 230 -0.98 18.69 4.35
N GLU A 231 -1.14 19.71 3.51
CA GLU A 231 -0.50 21.01 3.70
C GLU A 231 -1.01 21.67 4.99
N GLY A 232 -2.32 21.61 5.25
CA GLY A 232 -2.92 22.04 6.52
C GLY A 232 -2.32 21.31 7.73
N LEU A 233 -2.17 19.99 7.66
CA LEU A 233 -1.54 19.19 8.72
C LEU A 233 -0.04 19.48 8.92
N SER A 234 0.65 19.99 7.90
CA SER A 234 2.08 20.31 7.97
C SER A 234 2.37 21.72 8.49
N GLY A 235 1.40 22.64 8.36
CA GLY A 235 1.50 24.02 8.86
C GLY A 235 1.12 24.16 10.32
N ASP A 236 0.12 23.39 10.76
CA ASP A 236 -0.24 23.27 12.17
C ASP A 236 0.58 22.12 12.77
N ALA A 237 1.61 22.44 13.56
CA ALA A 237 2.19 21.44 14.45
C ALA A 237 1.06 20.95 15.36
N ILE A 238 0.51 19.76 15.08
CA ILE A 238 -0.52 19.16 15.93
C ILE A 238 0.14 18.96 17.30
N ALA A 239 -0.19 19.82 18.24
CA ALA A 239 0.46 19.87 19.54
C ALA A 239 0.32 18.49 20.23
N GLY A 240 1.44 17.81 20.45
CA GLY A 240 1.47 16.47 21.04
C GLY A 240 1.38 15.30 20.07
N ALA A 241 1.30 15.54 18.75
CA ALA A 241 1.40 14.46 17.77
C ALA A 241 2.83 13.87 17.77
N PRO A 242 2.97 12.54 17.78
CA PRO A 242 4.28 11.90 17.77
C PRO A 242 4.97 11.97 16.39
N TYR A 243 4.29 12.40 15.33
CA TYR A 243 4.79 12.44 13.95
C TYR A 243 5.03 13.86 13.43
N GLU A 244 5.85 13.97 12.38
CA GLU A 244 6.01 15.22 11.60
C GLU A 244 5.35 15.03 10.22
N ALA A 245 4.11 15.51 10.09
CA ALA A 245 3.32 15.39 8.87
C ALA A 245 3.93 16.20 7.73
N MET A 246 3.72 15.73 6.50
CA MET A 246 4.08 16.48 5.31
C MET A 246 3.10 16.23 4.18
N CYS A 247 3.03 17.16 3.24
CA CYS A 247 2.42 16.87 1.94
C CYS A 247 3.14 15.67 1.31
N PRO A 248 2.40 14.62 0.88
CA PRO A 248 2.99 13.37 0.44
C PRO A 248 3.97 13.60 -0.70
N GLU A 249 5.09 12.89 -0.68
CA GLU A 249 6.09 12.97 -1.73
C GLU A 249 6.62 11.59 -2.07
N GLY A 250 7.10 11.42 -3.30
CA GLY A 250 7.50 10.11 -3.73
C GLY A 250 7.80 9.99 -5.21
N PHE A 251 8.16 8.78 -5.58
CA PHE A 251 8.47 8.42 -6.95
C PHE A 251 7.63 7.23 -7.39
N PHE A 252 7.28 7.20 -8.66
CA PHE A 252 6.57 6.07 -9.24
C PHE A 252 7.03 5.78 -10.67
N ALA A 253 6.83 4.53 -11.08
CA ALA A 253 6.99 4.08 -12.45
C ALA A 253 5.78 3.20 -12.81
N ILE A 254 5.07 3.59 -13.87
CA ILE A 254 3.95 2.81 -14.43
C ILE A 254 4.43 2.24 -15.76
N ARG A 255 4.77 0.95 -15.78
CA ARG A 255 5.11 0.24 -17.03
C ARG A 255 3.89 -0.37 -17.69
N GLN A 256 2.83 -0.63 -16.92
CA GLN A 256 1.60 -1.26 -17.39
C GLN A 256 0.38 -0.39 -17.00
N PRO A 257 -0.02 0.57 -17.87
CA PRO A 257 -1.07 1.53 -17.56
C PRO A 257 -2.47 0.90 -17.59
N ALA A 258 -2.71 -0.12 -18.42
CA ALA A 258 -3.89 -0.95 -18.31
C ALA A 258 -3.59 -2.14 -17.38
N ALA A 259 -4.56 -2.57 -16.57
CA ALA A 259 -4.41 -3.86 -15.90
C ALA A 259 -4.43 -4.96 -16.97
N ALA A 260 -3.37 -5.76 -17.03
CA ALA A 260 -3.28 -6.89 -17.94
C ALA A 260 -2.56 -8.06 -17.27
N ILE A 261 -3.00 -9.27 -17.62
CA ILE A 261 -2.40 -10.52 -17.16
C ILE A 261 -1.20 -10.83 -18.05
N LEU A 262 -0.09 -11.22 -17.44
CA LEU A 262 1.06 -11.78 -18.15
C LEU A 262 1.34 -13.16 -17.54
N GLU A 263 1.13 -14.20 -18.35
CA GLU A 263 1.49 -15.59 -18.03
C GLU A 263 2.93 -15.91 -18.46
#